data_AF-A0A7Y8F9A8-F1
#
_entry.id   AF-A0A7Y8F9A8-F1
#
_cell.length_a   1.000
_cell.length_b   1.000
_cell.length_c   1.000
_cell.angle_alpha   90.00
_cell.angle_beta   90.00
_cell.angle_gamma   90.00
#
_symmetry.space_group_name_H-M   'P 1'
#
loop_
_entity.id
_entity.type
_entity.pdbx_description
1 polymer ?
#
loop_
_entity_poly.entity_id
_entity_poly.type
_entity_poly.pdbx_seq_one_letter_code
_entity_poly.pdbx_strand_id
1 'polypeptide(L)' 'MSFTPKHLEVIERAIARGEKTVRYSDRTVEYRSIDELLKARDEIRTSLTNAVGPRPRVVRLTHGGKGL' A
#
# COMPACT_ATOMS: atom_id res chain seq x y z
N MET A 1 0.69 -11.15 -7.69
CA MET A 1 1.71 -11.09 -6.63
C MET A 1 1.05 -10.48 -5.41
N SER A 2 1.03 -11.18 -4.28
CA SER A 2 0.46 -10.66 -3.04
C SER A 2 1.58 -9.97 -2.25
N PHE A 3 1.57 -8.65 -2.21
CA PHE A 3 2.51 -7.94 -1.35
C PHE A 3 2.16 -8.20 0.12
N THR A 4 3.18 -8.25 0.98
CA THR A 4 3.05 -8.53 2.41
C THR A 4 3.49 -7.31 3.22
N PRO A 5 2.99 -7.13 4.46
CA PRO A 5 3.45 -6.05 5.35
C PRO A 5 4.97 -6.07 5.56
N LYS A 6 5.59 -7.25 5.50
CA LYS A 6 7.04 -7.40 5.64
C LYS A 6 7.81 -6.77 4.49
N HIS A 7 7.26 -6.75 3.27
CA HIS A 7 7.88 -6.05 2.15
C HIS A 7 7.86 -4.53 2.34
N LEU A 8 6.78 -4.00 2.95
CA LEU A 8 6.67 -2.59 3.26
C LEU A 8 7.77 -2.14 4.23
N GLU A 9 7.99 -2.88 5.33
CA GLU A 9 9.05 -2.56 6.28
C GLU A 9 10.45 -2.57 5.65
N VAL A 10 10.73 -3.52 4.76
CA VAL A 10 12.05 -3.61 4.11
C VAL A 10 12.30 -2.38 3.25
N ILE A 11 11.30 -1.92 2.48
CA ILE A 11 11.40 -0.69 1.70
C ILE A 11 11.56 0.53 2.60
N GLU A 12 10.77 0.64 3.68
CA GLU A 12 10.87 1.78 4.61
C GLU A 12 12.25 1.87 5.26
N ARG A 13 12.84 0.72 5.63
CA ARG A 13 14.21 0.67 6.14
C ARG A 13 15.24 1.08 5.09
N ALA A 14 15.09 0.64 3.84
CA ALA A 14 15.99 1.04 2.75
C ALA A 14 15.92 2.56 2.50
N ILE A 15 14.71 3.14 2.49
CA ILE A 15 14.51 4.59 2.37
C ILE A 15 15.16 5.33 3.54
N ALA A 16 14.96 4.87 4.78
CA ALA A 16 15.55 5.49 5.96
C ALA A 16 17.10 5.47 5.94
N ARG A 17 17.70 4.46 5.30
CA ARG A 17 19.16 4.34 5.12
C ARG A 17 19.68 5.05 3.87
N GLY A 18 18.81 5.45 2.94
CA GLY A 18 19.20 5.98 1.64
C GLY A 18 19.75 4.90 0.68
N GLU A 19 19.45 3.63 0.93
CA GLU A 19 19.89 2.51 0.11
C GLU A 19 18.97 2.34 -1.11
N LYS A 20 19.56 2.13 -2.29
CA LYS A 20 18.83 1.91 -3.54
C LYS A 20 18.50 0.44 -3.81
N THR A 21 19.16 -0.47 -3.10
CA THR A 21 19.01 -1.90 -3.26
C THR A 21 18.14 -2.45 -2.15
N VAL A 22 17.04 -3.12 -2.53
CA VAL A 22 16.10 -3.74 -1.58
C VAL A 22 16.11 -5.23 -1.79
N ARG A 23 16.38 -5.96 -0.71
CA ARG A 23 16.36 -7.43 -0.71
C ARG A 23 15.02 -7.94 -0.18
N TYR A 24 14.24 -8.55 -1.06
CA TYR A 24 13.07 -9.34 -0.71
C TYR A 24 13.48 -10.79 -0.42
N SER A 25 12.53 -11.60 0.05
CA SER A 25 12.78 -13.00 0.43
C SER A 25 13.25 -13.86 -0.73
N ASP A 26 12.70 -13.65 -1.93
CA ASP A 26 13.01 -14.41 -3.13
C ASP A 26 13.99 -13.69 -4.09
N ARG A 27 14.03 -12.35 -4.03
CA ARG A 27 14.72 -11.54 -5.04
C ARG A 27 15.34 -10.28 -4.46
N THR A 28 16.39 -9.80 -5.11
CA THR A 28 16.97 -8.48 -4.85
C THR A 28 16.58 -7.56 -6.00
N VAL A 29 16.04 -6.40 -5.67
CA VAL A 29 15.64 -5.39 -6.66
C VAL A 29 16.46 -4.13 -6.39
N GLU A 30 17.13 -3.65 -7.43
CA GLU A 30 17.84 -2.38 -7.39
C GLU A 30 16.96 -1.30 -8.04
N TYR A 31 16.67 -0.27 -7.26
CA TYR A 31 15.97 0.93 -7.72
C TYR A 31 16.98 1.96 -8.18
N ARG A 32 16.64 2.78 -9.15
CA ARG A 32 17.58 3.77 -9.70
C ARG A 32 17.60 5.06 -8.88
N SER A 33 16.50 5.35 -8.20
CA SER A 33 16.30 6.56 -7.40
C SER A 33 15.46 6.32 -6.13
N ILE A 34 15.53 7.28 -5.21
CA ILE A 34 14.67 7.28 -4.00
C ILE A 34 13.20 7.52 -4.37
N ASP A 35 12.93 8.30 -5.42
CA ASP A 35 11.57 8.49 -5.95
C ASP A 35 10.93 7.16 -6.37
N GLU A 36 11.69 6.27 -7.02
CA GLU A 36 11.20 4.94 -7.37
C GLU A 36 10.88 4.09 -6.13
N LEU A 37 11.69 4.20 -5.07
CA LEU A 37 11.42 3.54 -3.78
C LEU A 37 10.13 4.06 -3.13
N LEU A 38 9.89 5.37 -3.17
CA LEU A 38 8.66 5.98 -2.65
C LEU A 38 7.43 5.50 -3.43
N LYS A 39 7.52 5.46 -4.76
CA LYS A 39 6.44 4.92 -5.61
C LYS A 39 6.17 3.45 -5.31
N ALA A 40 7.24 2.64 -5.17
CA ALA A 40 7.09 1.23 -4.82
C ALA A 40 6.42 1.04 -3.45
N ARG A 41 6.77 1.86 -2.45
CA ARG A 41 6.11 1.85 -1.13
C ARG A 41 4.61 2.12 -1.26
N ASP A 42 4.23 3.13 -2.03
CA ASP A 42 2.83 3.54 -2.18
C ASP A 42 2.01 2.51 -2.97
N GLU A 43 2.61 1.86 -3.97
CA GLU A 43 2.01 0.74 -4.70
C GLU A 43 1.76 -0.47 -3.78
N ILE A 44 2.74 -0.84 -2.96
CA ILE A 44 2.62 -1.93 -1.98
C ILE A 44 1.51 -1.63 -0.97
N ARG A 45 1.48 -0.41 -0.43
CA ARG A 45 0.46 0.01 0.53
C ARG A 45 -0.94 -0.03 -0.09
N THR A 46 -1.07 0.43 -1.33
CA THR A 46 -2.33 0.39 -2.07
C THR A 46 -2.77 -1.05 -2.32
N SER A 47 -1.85 -1.91 -2.75
CA SER A 47 -2.13 -3.34 -2.95
C SER A 47 -2.55 -4.04 -1.67
N LEU A 48 -1.87 -3.78 -0.55
CA LEU A 48 -2.24 -4.31 0.78
C LEU A 48 -3.65 -3.85 1.20
N THR A 49 -3.98 -2.59 0.96
CA THR A 49 -5.31 -2.05 1.28
C THR A 49 -6.40 -2.70 0.40
N ASN A 50 -6.12 -2.88 -0.89
CA ASN A 50 -7.04 -3.51 -1.82
C ASN A 50 -7.20 -5.02 -1.56
N ALA A 51 -6.16 -5.70 -1.08
CA ALA A 51 -6.19 -7.13 -0.76
C ALA A 51 -7.15 -7.47 0.39
N VAL A 52 -7.43 -6.52 1.28
CA VAL A 52 -8.41 -6.67 2.38
C VAL A 52 -9.87 -6.62 1.86
N GLY A 53 -10.07 -6.31 0.58
CA GLY A 53 -11.39 -6.23 -0.06
C GLY A 53 -12.06 -4.86 0.11
N PRO A 54 -13.08 -4.56 -0.71
CA PRO A 54 -13.79 -3.30 -0.63
C PRO A 54 -14.47 -3.15 0.74
N ARG A 55 -14.14 -2.06 1.46
CA ARG A 55 -14.87 -1.70 2.68
C ARG A 55 -16.36 -1.54 2.35
N PRO A 56 -17.27 -2.10 3.16
CA PRO A 56 -18.70 -1.94 2.93
C PRO A 56 -19.05 -0.44 2.92
N ARG A 57 -19.62 0.05 1.82
CA ARG A 57 -20.08 1.43 1.72
C ARG A 57 -21.41 1.53 2.45
N VAL A 58 -21.44 2.22 3.58
CA VAL A 58 -22.70 2.52 4.28
C VAL A 58 -23.39 3.66 3.52
N VAL A 59 -24.46 3.34 2.78
CA VAL A 59 -25.35 4.34 2.20
C VAL A 59 -26.49 4.57 3.18
N ARG A 60 -26.51 5.73 3.82
CA ARG A 60 -27.62 6.13 4.69
C ARG A 60 -28.70 6.77 3.83
N LEU A 61 -29.72 6.00 3.48
CA LEU A 61 -30.92 6.52 2.84
C LEU A 61 -31.74 7.27 3.89
N THR A 62 -31.69 8.60 3.85
CA THR A 62 -32.60 9.44 4.63
C THR A 62 -33.89 9.59 3.85
N HIS A 63 -34.95 8.90 4.28
CA HIS A 63 -36.29 9.20 3.82
C HIS A 63 -36.69 10.56 4.42
N GLY A 64 -36.83 11.59 3.58
CA GLY A 64 -37.42 12.86 3.98
C GLY A 64 -38.87 12.59 4.37
N GLY A 65 -39.13 12.43 5.67
CA GLY A 65 -40.46 12.23 6.19
C GLY A 65 -41.37 13.38 5.78
N LYS A 66 -42.27 13.13 4.82
CA LYS A 66 -43.59 13.76 4.84
C LYS A 66 -44.51 12.79 5.55
N GLY A 67 -44.43 12.82 6.88
CA GLY A 67 -45.46 12.24 7.74
C GLY A 67 -46.53 13.31 7.95
N LEU A 68 -47.77 12.94 7.61
CA LEU A 68 -49.03 13.71 7.66
C LEU A 68 -49.28 14.66 6.48
#